data_AF-A0A6J4XKS9-F1
#
_entry.id   AF-A0A6J4XKS9-F1
#
_cell.length_a   1.000
_cell.length_b   1.000
_cell.length_c   1.000
_cell.angle_alpha   90.00
_cell.angle_beta   90.00
_cell.angle_gamma   90.00
#
_symmetry.space_group_name_H-M   'P 1'
#
loop_
_entity.id
_entity.type
_entity.pdbx_description
1 polymer ?
#
loop_
_entity_poly.entity_id
_entity_poly.type
_entity_poly.pdbx_seq_one_letter_code
_entity_poly.pdbx_strand_id
1 'polypeptide(L)'
;MSIAQLEEILTDAKVILDKAEEDDRKELLLLIKDLEEAKQTIFVKTADAKPFLKNCQDKVRTLRAAVEHENSWGEESKKAFSGFERTVSKLRNTILVRTQQAT
;
A
#
# COMPACT_ATOMS: atom_id res chain seq x y z
N MET A 1 5.31 -14.03 9.79
CA MET A 1 4.49 -13.35 8.78
C MET A 1 4.88 -11.88 8.73
N SER A 2 5.61 -11.45 7.71
CA SER A 2 5.92 -10.02 7.48
C SER A 2 6.23 -9.72 6.02
N ILE A 3 7.00 -10.57 5.33
CA ILE A 3 7.39 -10.37 3.92
C ILE A 3 6.30 -10.86 2.96
N ALA A 4 5.76 -12.07 3.16
CA ALA A 4 4.72 -12.63 2.29
C ALA A 4 3.45 -11.75 2.22
N GLN A 5 3.04 -11.15 3.34
CA GLN A 5 1.90 -10.23 3.36
C GLN A 5 2.17 -8.96 2.55
N LEU A 6 3.40 -8.44 2.60
CA LEU A 6 3.78 -7.27 1.82
C LEU A 6 3.87 -7.61 0.31
N GLU A 7 4.31 -8.82 -0.02
CA GLU A 7 4.30 -9.32 -1.40
C GLU A 7 2.88 -9.46 -1.95
N GLU A 8 1.92 -9.94 -1.15
CA GLU A 8 0.50 -9.95 -1.51
C GLU A 8 -0.02 -8.53 -1.76
N ILE A 9 0.27 -7.57 -0.86
CA ILE A 9 -0.15 -6.17 -1.02
C ILE A 9 0.42 -5.58 -2.32
N LEU A 10 1.70 -5.82 -2.60
CA LEU A 10 2.35 -5.38 -3.84
C LEU A 10 1.73 -6.02 -5.08
N THR A 11 1.36 -7.29 -5.00
CA THR A 11 0.70 -8.00 -6.10
C THR A 11 -0.68 -7.39 -6.37
N ASP A 12 -1.50 -7.21 -5.34
CA ASP A 12 -2.82 -6.61 -5.47
C ASP A 12 -2.75 -5.17 -6.00
N ALA A 13 -1.80 -4.36 -5.52
CA ALA A 13 -1.59 -2.99 -6.00
C ALA A 13 -1.14 -2.93 -7.48
N LYS A 14 -0.30 -3.87 -7.91
CA LYS A 14 0.15 -3.96 -9.31
C LYS A 14 -0.96 -4.38 -10.27
N VAL A 15 -1.87 -5.26 -9.84
CA VAL A 15 -3.01 -5.72 -10.66
C VAL A 15 -3.98 -4.59 -11.00
N ILE A 16 -4.19 -3.65 -10.07
CA ILE A 16 -5.11 -2.52 -10.28
C ILE A 16 -4.44 -1.33 -11.00
N LEU A 17 -3.12 -1.37 -11.19
CA LEU A 17 -2.34 -0.26 -11.75
C LEU A 17 -2.78 0.14 -13.16
N ASP A 18 -3.12 -0.84 -13.99
CA ASP A 18 -3.52 -0.62 -15.38
C ASP A 18 -4.97 -0.13 -15.51
N LYS A 19 -5.74 -0.19 -14.41
CA LYS A 19 -7.11 0.31 -14.36
C LYS A 19 -7.20 1.74 -13.83
N ALA A 20 -6.14 2.27 -13.21
CA ALA A 20 -6.13 3.61 -12.64
C ALA A 20 -6.03 4.71 -13.72
N GLU A 21 -6.70 5.84 -13.47
CA GLU A 21 -6.53 7.05 -14.28
C GLU A 21 -5.10 7.60 -14.18
N GLU A 22 -4.66 8.41 -15.13
CA GLU A 22 -3.24 8.78 -15.28
C GLU A 22 -2.62 9.38 -14.01
N ASP A 23 -3.32 10.27 -13.32
CA ASP A 23 -2.82 10.93 -12.10
C ASP A 23 -2.80 9.95 -10.91
N ASP A 24 -3.89 9.23 -10.68
CA ASP A 24 -3.97 8.22 -9.61
C ASP A 24 -3.00 7.05 -9.86
N ARG A 25 -2.71 6.73 -11.13
CA ARG A 25 -1.71 5.72 -11.53
C ARG A 25 -0.30 6.16 -11.15
N LYS A 26 0.05 7.44 -11.33
CA LYS A 26 1.34 8.00 -10.89
C LYS A 26 1.48 7.89 -9.37
N GLU A 27 0.43 8.26 -8.63
CA GLU A 27 0.42 8.14 -7.18
C GLU A 27 0.51 6.68 -6.72
N LEU A 28 -0.27 5.78 -7.34
CA LEU A 28 -0.21 4.35 -7.04
C LEU A 28 1.17 3.74 -7.33
N LEU A 29 1.86 4.17 -8.39
CA LEU A 29 3.26 3.81 -8.64
C LEU A 29 4.19 4.24 -7.50
N LEU A 30 4.02 5.46 -6.98
CA LEU A 30 4.79 5.94 -5.83
C LEU A 30 4.51 5.10 -4.58
N LEU A 31 3.24 4.76 -4.32
CA LEU A 31 2.88 3.89 -3.20
C LEU A 31 3.46 2.48 -3.32
N ILE A 32 3.48 1.91 -4.54
CA ILE A 32 4.12 0.62 -4.81
C ILE A 32 5.62 0.70 -4.51
N LYS A 33 6.28 1.78 -4.94
CA LYS A 33 7.69 2.00 -4.65
C LYS A 33 7.94 2.14 -3.13
N ASP A 34 7.12 2.89 -2.42
CA ASP A 34 7.17 3.03 -0.97
C ASP A 34 7.04 1.66 -0.26
N LEU A 35 6.16 0.79 -0.77
CA LEU A 35 6.00 -0.58 -0.27
C LEU A 35 7.20 -1.49 -0.61
N GLU A 36 7.83 -1.33 -1.77
CA GLU A 36 9.06 -2.06 -2.12
C GLU A 36 10.25 -1.61 -1.25
N GLU A 37 10.39 -0.31 -0.98
CA GLU A 37 11.39 0.21 -0.05
C GLU A 37 11.13 -0.26 1.38
N ALA A 38 9.85 -0.28 1.80
CA ALA A 38 9.44 -0.88 3.06
C ALA A 38 9.84 -2.36 3.13
N LYS A 39 9.72 -3.13 2.04
CA LYS A 39 10.14 -4.53 1.97
C LYS A 39 11.63 -4.69 2.31
N GLN A 40 12.46 -3.84 1.74
CA GLN A 40 13.91 -3.85 1.96
C GLN A 40 14.26 -3.42 3.39
N THR A 41 13.47 -2.53 3.98
CA THR A 41 13.75 -1.92 5.29
C THR A 41 13.15 -2.68 6.48
N ILE A 42 12.05 -3.43 6.28
CA ILE A 42 11.32 -4.17 7.33
C ILE A 42 12.12 -5.34 7.95
N PHE A 43 13.38 -5.52 7.58
CA PHE A 43 14.26 -6.56 8.13
C PHE A 43 14.45 -6.51 9.66
N VAL A 44 14.13 -5.40 10.35
CA VAL A 44 14.64 -5.18 11.72
C VAL A 44 13.58 -5.15 12.84
N LYS A 45 12.33 -4.69 12.65
CA LYS A 45 11.35 -4.58 13.77
C LYS A 45 9.90 -4.82 13.35
N THR A 46 9.55 -6.09 13.16
CA THR A 46 8.26 -6.57 12.65
C THR A 46 7.06 -6.45 13.60
N ALA A 47 7.25 -6.17 14.89
CA ALA A 47 6.13 -6.16 15.85
C ALA A 47 5.16 -4.98 15.61
N ASP A 48 5.69 -3.76 15.44
CA ASP A 48 4.84 -2.57 15.35
C ASP A 48 4.42 -2.24 13.92
N ALA A 49 5.10 -2.80 12.91
CA ALA A 49 4.69 -2.69 11.51
C ALA A 49 3.47 -3.57 11.18
N LYS A 50 3.24 -4.65 11.95
CA LYS A 50 2.11 -5.59 11.77
C LYS A 50 0.74 -4.92 11.62
N PRO A 51 0.29 -4.04 12.53
CA PRO A 51 -1.02 -3.39 12.39
C PRO A 51 -1.12 -2.54 11.13
N PHE A 52 -0.03 -1.90 10.71
CA PHE A 52 0.00 -1.10 9.48
C PHE A 52 -0.02 -1.98 8.23
N LEU A 53 0.71 -3.09 8.22
CA LEU A 53 0.69 -4.07 7.12
C LEU A 53 -0.70 -4.67 6.95
N LYS A 54 -1.35 -5.07 8.06
CA LYS A 54 -2.73 -5.57 8.02
C LYS A 54 -3.68 -4.53 7.44
N ASN A 55 -3.59 -3.28 7.90
CA ASN A 55 -4.44 -2.22 7.35
C ASN A 55 -4.16 -1.96 5.86
N CYS A 56 -2.90 -2.01 5.41
CA CYS A 56 -2.56 -1.89 3.99
C CYS A 56 -3.22 -3.01 3.17
N GLN A 57 -3.18 -4.24 3.68
CA GLN A 57 -3.82 -5.40 3.07
C GLN A 57 -5.33 -5.25 2.98
N ASP A 58 -5.98 -4.82 4.06
CA ASP A 58 -7.43 -4.62 4.06
C ASP A 58 -7.83 -3.50 3.08
N LYS A 59 -7.03 -2.43 2.99
CA LYS A 59 -7.30 -1.29 2.09
C LYS A 59 -7.02 -1.59 0.63
N VAL A 60 -5.94 -2.30 0.29
CA VAL A 60 -5.68 -2.69 -1.10
C VAL A 60 -6.73 -3.67 -1.61
N ARG A 61 -7.20 -4.59 -0.76
CA ARG A 61 -8.32 -5.50 -1.10
C ARG A 61 -9.62 -4.74 -1.30
N THR A 62 -9.91 -3.75 -0.46
CA THR A 62 -11.08 -2.88 -0.63
C THR A 62 -11.00 -2.11 -1.94
N LEU A 63 -9.84 -1.55 -2.26
CA LEU A 63 -9.61 -0.84 -3.52
C LEU A 63 -9.77 -1.77 -4.72
N ARG A 64 -9.16 -2.95 -4.68
CA ARG A 64 -9.31 -3.96 -5.72
C ARG A 64 -10.77 -4.35 -5.93
N ALA A 65 -11.51 -4.60 -4.85
CA ALA A 65 -12.93 -4.92 -4.93
C ALA A 65 -13.75 -3.77 -5.54
N ALA A 66 -13.46 -2.51 -5.20
CA ALA A 66 -14.12 -1.35 -5.81
C ALA A 66 -13.83 -1.25 -7.32
N VAL A 67 -12.57 -1.43 -7.71
CA VAL A 67 -12.14 -1.42 -9.12
C VAL A 67 -12.72 -2.60 -9.91
N GLU A 68 -12.87 -3.77 -9.28
CA GLU A 68 -13.54 -4.94 -9.88
C GLU A 68 -15.05 -4.71 -10.00
N HIS A 69 -15.69 -4.11 -8.99
CA HIS A 69 -17.13 -3.80 -8.97
C HIS A 69 -17.51 -2.75 -10.03
N GLU A 70 -16.77 -1.65 -10.10
CA GLU A 70 -17.00 -0.57 -11.08
C GLU A 70 -16.51 -0.93 -12.48
N ASN A 71 -15.71 -2.00 -12.61
CA ASN A 71 -14.97 -2.41 -13.81
C ASN A 71 -14.18 -1.27 -14.49
N SER A 72 -13.93 -0.20 -13.75
CA SER A 72 -13.35 1.07 -14.16
C SER A 72 -12.93 1.84 -12.90
N TRP A 73 -12.16 2.92 -13.06
CA TRP A 73 -11.71 3.74 -11.94
C TRP A 73 -12.76 4.81 -11.58
N GLY A 74 -13.79 4.38 -10.89
CA GLY A 74 -14.91 5.25 -10.51
C GLY A 74 -14.73 5.94 -9.15
N GLU A 75 -15.82 6.50 -8.64
CA GLU A 75 -15.84 7.28 -7.41
C GLU A 75 -15.54 6.39 -6.18
N GLU A 76 -16.01 5.14 -6.18
CA GLU A 76 -15.75 4.21 -5.08
C GLU A 76 -14.27 3.79 -5.06
N SER A 77 -13.68 3.56 -6.24
CA SER A 77 -12.25 3.31 -6.41
C SER A 77 -11.40 4.47 -5.89
N LYS A 78 -11.74 5.72 -6.23
CA LYS A 78 -11.03 6.93 -5.74
C LYS A 78 -11.12 7.07 -4.22
N LYS A 79 -12.29 6.80 -3.65
CA LYS A 79 -12.49 6.82 -2.19
C LYS A 79 -11.68 5.74 -1.49
N ALA A 80 -11.66 4.53 -2.05
CA ALA A 80 -10.85 3.43 -1.53
C ALA A 80 -9.34 3.72 -1.67
N PHE A 81 -8.94 4.34 -2.79
CA PHE A 81 -7.56 4.71 -3.08
C PHE A 81 -7.02 5.73 -2.07
N SER A 82 -7.77 6.80 -1.79
CA SER A 82 -7.44 7.75 -0.71
C SER A 82 -7.22 7.06 0.64
N GLY A 83 -7.99 6.00 0.93
CA GLY A 83 -7.84 5.22 2.15
C GLY A 83 -6.57 4.36 2.16
N PHE A 84 -6.21 3.79 1.02
CA PHE A 84 -4.99 3.02 0.82
C PHE A 84 -3.74 3.90 0.92
N GLU A 85 -3.71 5.02 0.20
CA GLU A 85 -2.65 6.03 0.19
C GLU A 85 -2.28 6.49 1.61
N ARG A 86 -3.28 6.89 2.41
CA ARG A 86 -3.09 7.30 3.81
C ARG A 86 -2.46 6.19 4.66
N THR A 87 -2.78 4.93 4.36
CA THR A 87 -2.30 3.80 5.15
C THR A 87 -0.86 3.46 4.79
N VAL A 88 -0.52 3.45 3.49
CA VAL A 88 0.86 3.28 3.01
C VAL A 88 1.76 4.41 3.51
N SER A 89 1.29 5.65 3.46
CA SER A 89 2.02 6.81 4.00
C SER A 89 2.32 6.67 5.50
N LYS A 90 1.38 6.14 6.29
CA LYS A 90 1.59 5.86 7.73
C LYS A 90 2.59 4.73 7.94
N LEU A 91 2.54 3.67 7.13
CA LEU A 91 3.52 2.58 7.16
C LEU A 91 4.92 3.13 6.86
N ARG A 92 5.07 3.90 5.78
CA ARG A 92 6.33 4.54 5.38
C ARG A 92 6.88 5.43 6.49
N ASN A 93 6.07 6.33 7.04
CA ASN A 93 6.51 7.21 8.13
C ASN A 93 6.93 6.40 9.38
N THR A 94 6.21 5.32 9.70
CA THR A 94 6.57 4.46 10.83
C THR A 94 7.91 3.76 10.61
N ILE A 95 8.22 3.37 9.37
CA ILE A 95 9.50 2.75 9.01
C ILE A 95 10.62 3.79 9.01
N LEU A 96 10.42 4.93 8.34
CA LEU A 96 11.40 6.02 8.21
C LEU A 96 11.77 6.69 9.54
N VAL A 97 10.79 7.02 10.38
CA VAL A 97 11.05 7.62 11.70
C VAL A 97 11.93 6.71 12.55
N ARG A 98 11.79 5.39 12.38
CA ARG A 98 12.52 4.41 13.19
C ARG A 98 13.89 4.05 12.65
N THR A 99 14.10 4.13 11.33
CA THR A 99 15.45 4.04 10.77
C THR A 99 16.29 5.25 11.19
N GLN A 100 15.70 6.45 11.24
CA GLN A 100 16.39 7.66 11.73
C GLN A 100 16.70 7.63 13.23
N GLN A 101 15.86 6.99 14.06
CA GLN A 101 16.15 6.82 15.49
C GLN A 101 17.14 5.68 15.80
N ALA A 102 17.45 4.84 14.82
CA ALA A 102 18.38 3.71 14.95
C ALA A 102 19.80 4.04 14.45
N THR A 103 20.04 5.27 13.99
CA THR A 103 21.34 5.82 13.57
C THR A 103 21.80 6.87 14.57
#